data_AF-A0A845UAQ6-F1
#
_entry.id   AF-A0A845UAQ6-F1
#
_cell.length_a   1.000
_cell.length_b   1.000
_cell.length_c   1.000
_cell.angle_alpha   90.00
_cell.angle_beta   90.00
_cell.angle_gamma   90.00
#
_symmetry.space_group_name_H-M   'P 1'
#
loop_
_entity.id
_entity.type
_entity.pdbx_description
1 polymer ?
#
loop_
_entity_poly.entity_id
_entity_poly.type
_entity_poly.pdbx_seq_one_letter_code
_entity_poly.pdbx_strand_id
1 'polypeptide(L)'
;MIKRLSGKVKIESLRNHPVADVQGLQRLLASGTDAATDPHHKNFYEVEDDGRVFYLYISPVNGEVRLMAVWQANASPEVARAARACCAA
;
A
#
# COMPACT_ATOMS: atom_id res chain seq x y z
N MET A 1 4.59 13.63 6.90
CA MET A 1 3.29 14.27 7.23
C MET A 1 2.20 13.25 6.90
N ILE A 2 1.08 13.22 7.64
CA ILE A 2 -0.03 12.29 7.38
C ILE A 2 -1.14 13.07 6.65
N LYS A 3 -1.66 12.49 5.57
CA LYS A 3 -2.75 13.04 4.76
C LYS A 3 -3.89 12.03 4.67
N ARG A 4 -5.11 12.48 4.93
CA ARG A 4 -6.32 11.67 4.71
C ARG A 4 -6.57 11.53 3.21
N LEU A 5 -6.56 10.32 2.69
CA LEU A 5 -6.93 9.99 1.32
C LEU A 5 -8.35 9.43 1.32
N SER A 6 -9.27 10.12 0.62
CA SER A 6 -10.66 9.68 0.46
C SER A 6 -11.12 9.85 -0.98
N GLY A 7 -11.66 8.80 -1.61
CA GLY A 7 -12.25 8.89 -2.94
C GLY A 7 -12.52 7.55 -3.62
N LYS A 8 -13.47 7.54 -4.58
CA LYS A 8 -13.62 6.44 -5.54
C LYS A 8 -12.50 6.56 -6.57
N VAL A 9 -11.39 5.87 -6.32
CA VAL A 9 -10.24 5.91 -7.23
C VAL A 9 -10.11 4.58 -7.97
N LYS A 10 -9.88 4.67 -9.27
CA LYS A 10 -9.48 3.53 -10.09
C LYS A 10 -8.07 3.15 -9.68
N ILE A 11 -7.91 1.96 -9.10
CA ILE A 11 -6.61 1.43 -8.69
C ILE A 11 -6.03 0.63 -9.86
N GLU A 12 -4.88 1.06 -10.37
CA GLU A 12 -4.11 0.27 -11.33
C GLU A 12 -3.00 -0.51 -10.61
N SER A 13 -3.01 -1.83 -10.78
CA SER A 13 -2.01 -2.73 -10.21
C SER A 13 -0.91 -2.98 -11.24
N LEU A 14 0.28 -2.41 -11.04
CA LEU A 14 1.38 -2.53 -12.01
C LEU A 14 2.08 -3.90 -12.00
N ARG A 15 1.93 -4.70 -10.94
CA ARG A 15 2.64 -5.99 -10.77
C ARG A 15 1.73 -7.22 -10.65
N ASN A 16 0.50 -7.16 -11.13
CA ASN A 16 -0.49 -8.24 -10.93
C ASN A 16 -0.63 -8.63 -9.46
N HIS A 17 -0.74 -7.64 -8.57
CA HIS A 17 -1.05 -7.89 -7.16
C HIS A 17 -2.36 -8.69 -7.03
N PRO A 18 -2.48 -9.55 -6.00
CA PRO A 18 -3.70 -10.29 -5.72
C PRO A 18 -4.93 -9.37 -5.72
N VAL A 19 -6.03 -9.83 -6.32
CA VAL A 19 -7.29 -9.08 -6.37
C VAL A 19 -7.77 -8.70 -4.97
N ALA A 20 -7.49 -9.55 -3.97
CA ALA A 20 -7.80 -9.28 -2.57
C ALA A 20 -7.11 -8.02 -2.02
N ASP A 21 -5.84 -7.79 -2.38
CA ASP A 21 -5.07 -6.62 -1.93
C ASP A 21 -5.60 -5.35 -2.60
N VAL A 22 -5.95 -5.42 -3.89
CA VAL A 22 -6.55 -4.30 -4.63
C VAL A 22 -7.93 -3.94 -4.07
N GLN A 23 -8.76 -4.94 -3.77
CA GLN A 23 -10.08 -4.73 -3.15
C GLN A 23 -9.97 -4.20 -1.73
N GLY A 24 -9.01 -4.69 -0.94
CA GLY A 24 -8.72 -4.16 0.40
C GLY A 24 -8.36 -2.69 0.34
N LEU A 25 -7.41 -2.33 -0.52
CA LEU A 25 -7.01 -0.96 -0.75
C LEU A 25 -8.17 -0.07 -1.25
N GLN A 26 -9.03 -0.59 -2.13
CA GLN A 26 -10.20 0.14 -2.60
C GLN A 26 -11.17 0.47 -1.46
N ARG A 27 -11.37 -0.47 -0.53
CA ARG A 27 -12.19 -0.24 0.66
C ARG A 27 -11.57 0.81 1.57
N LEU A 28 -10.25 0.73 1.83
CA LEU A 28 -9.52 1.70 2.65
C LEU A 28 -9.63 3.13 2.11
N LEU A 29 -9.43 3.29 0.80
CA LEU A 29 -9.54 4.59 0.14
C LEU A 29 -11.00 5.09 0.11
N ALA A 30 -11.98 4.19 0.04
CA ALA A 30 -13.39 4.55 0.10
C ALA A 30 -13.84 4.97 1.51
N SER A 31 -13.32 4.34 2.57
CA SER A 31 -13.58 4.73 3.96
C SER A 31 -12.81 5.98 4.41
N GLY A 32 -11.82 6.39 3.62
CA GLY A 32 -10.92 7.47 3.99
C GLY A 32 -9.82 6.96 4.90
N THR A 33 -8.61 6.75 4.37
CA THR A 33 -7.48 6.23 5.16
C THR A 33 -6.44 7.31 5.40
N ASP A 34 -5.78 7.24 6.55
CA ASP A 34 -4.59 8.04 6.78
C ASP A 34 -3.43 7.46 5.98
N ALA A 35 -2.73 8.33 5.25
CA ALA A 35 -1.59 7.96 4.45
C ALA A 35 -0.40 8.86 4.78
N ALA A 36 0.76 8.26 5.03
CA ALA A 36 2.00 8.99 5.17
C ALA A 36 2.46 9.49 3.79
N THR A 37 2.73 10.78 3.67
CA THR A 37 3.32 11.37 2.46
C THR A 37 4.82 11.18 2.50
N ASP A 38 5.42 10.72 1.40
CA ASP A 38 6.87 10.69 1.26
C ASP A 38 7.39 12.14 1.03
N PRO A 39 8.24 12.68 1.92
CA PRO A 39 8.80 14.02 1.76
C PRO A 39 9.79 14.12 0.59
N HIS A 40 10.40 13.00 0.17
CA HIS A 40 11.35 12.96 -0.95
C HIS A 40 10.64 12.76 -2.29
N HIS A 41 9.53 12.03 -2.30
CA HIS A 41 8.78 11.71 -3.52
C HIS A 41 7.38 12.34 -3.52
N LYS A 42 7.22 13.41 -4.30
CA LYS A 42 5.92 14.07 -4.45
C LYS A 42 4.88 13.12 -5.04
N ASN A 43 3.69 13.13 -4.45
CA ASN A 43 2.55 12.29 -4.81
C ASN A 43 2.73 10.78 -4.55
N PHE A 44 3.71 10.41 -3.74
CA PHE A 44 3.81 9.07 -3.18
C PHE A 44 3.27 9.04 -1.76
N TYR A 45 2.58 7.94 -1.46
CA TYR A 45 1.84 7.75 -0.22
C TYR A 45 2.03 6.33 0.29
N GLU A 46 2.15 6.21 1.59
CA GLU A 46 2.20 4.95 2.32
C GLU A 46 0.93 4.81 3.14
N VAL A 47 0.20 3.72 2.95
CA VAL A 47 -1.00 3.38 3.73
C VAL A 47 -0.71 2.12 4.50
N GLU A 48 -0.85 2.17 5.82
CA GLU A 48 -0.74 0.99 6.68
C GLU A 48 -2.13 0.47 7.02
N ASP A 49 -2.35 -0.83 6.83
CA ASP A 49 -3.58 -1.53 7.20
C ASP A 49 -3.25 -2.96 7.63
N ASP A 50 -3.74 -3.36 8.80
CA ASP A 50 -3.60 -4.71 9.38
C ASP A 50 -2.18 -5.31 9.27
N GLY A 51 -1.15 -4.50 9.59
CA GLY A 51 0.25 -4.94 9.53
C GLY A 51 0.82 -5.04 8.12
N ARG A 52 0.15 -4.48 7.10
CA ARG A 52 0.65 -4.33 5.73
C ARG A 52 0.77 -2.87 5.37
N VAL A 53 1.85 -2.52 4.69
CA VAL A 53 2.04 -1.19 4.10
C VAL A 53 1.85 -1.29 2.60
N PHE A 54 0.98 -0.44 2.07
CA PHE A 54 0.70 -0.25 0.66
C PHE A 54 1.39 1.03 0.20
N TYR A 55 2.27 0.91 -0.78
CA TYR A 55 2.94 2.04 -1.41
C TYR A 55 2.23 2.44 -2.69
N LEU A 56 1.75 3.66 -2.69
CA LEU A 56 0.84 4.18 -3.68
C LEU A 56 1.46 5.39 -4.36
N TYR A 57 1.29 5.45 -5.67
CA TYR A 57 1.49 6.66 -6.44
C TYR A 57 0.12 7.22 -6.81
N ILE A 58 -0.10 8.52 -6.57
CA ILE A 58 -1.31 9.20 -7.03
C ILE A 58 -0.89 10.19 -8.12
N SER A 59 -1.39 10.00 -9.33
CA SER A 59 -1.11 10.92 -10.42
C SER A 59 -1.75 12.28 -10.15
N PRO A 60 -0.99 13.39 -10.15
CA PRO A 60 -1.57 14.72 -9.94
C PRO A 60 -2.41 15.21 -11.14
N VAL A 61 -2.31 14.54 -12.30
CA VAL A 61 -2.97 14.95 -13.55
C VAL A 61 -4.41 14.45 -13.63
N ASN A 62 -4.63 13.19 -13.28
CA ASN A 62 -5.93 12.52 -13.42
C ASN A 62 -6.43 11.91 -12.10
N GLY A 63 -5.66 11.99 -11.01
CA GLY A 63 -6.01 11.42 -9.72
C GLY A 63 -5.95 9.89 -9.67
N GLU A 64 -5.39 9.22 -10.68
CA GLU A 64 -5.28 7.77 -10.69
C GLU A 64 -4.35 7.28 -9.57
N VAL A 65 -4.81 6.28 -8.83
CA VAL A 65 -4.00 5.59 -7.82
C VAL A 65 -3.37 4.38 -8.48
N ARG A 66 -2.05 4.29 -8.40
CA ARG A 66 -1.32 3.08 -8.78
C ARG A 66 -0.71 2.44 -7.55
N LEU A 67 -0.95 1.14 -7.42
CA LEU A 67 -0.28 0.33 -6.40
C LEU A 67 1.10 -0.05 -6.91
N MET A 68 2.14 0.45 -6.23
CA MET A 68 3.54 0.24 -6.60
C MET A 68 4.13 -0.99 -5.92
N ALA A 69 3.82 -1.16 -4.64
CA ALA A 69 4.34 -2.24 -3.81
C ALA A 69 3.45 -2.45 -2.57
N VAL A 70 3.55 -3.65 -1.99
CA VAL A 70 2.96 -4.01 -0.70
C VAL A 70 4.04 -4.74 0.10
N TRP A 71 4.22 -4.37 1.36
CA TRP A 71 5.09 -5.09 2.30
C TRP A 71 4.42 -5.22 3.66
N GLN A 72 5.00 -6.03 4.56
CA GLN A 72 4.51 -6.15 5.93
C GLN A 72 5.06 -4.98 6.77
N ALA A 73 4.19 -4.24 7.44
CA ALA A 73 4.55 -3.22 8.42
C ALA A 73 5.23 -3.94 9.59
N ASN A 74 6.55 -3.83 9.66
CA ASN A 74 7.37 -4.47 10.68
C ASN A 74 7.13 -5.98 10.78
N ALA A 75 7.61 -6.74 9.79
CA ALA A 75 8.13 -8.05 10.14
C ALA A 75 9.25 -7.80 11.15
N SER A 76 8.99 -8.02 12.45
CA SER A 76 10.06 -8.26 13.40
C SER A 76 11.09 -9.18 12.72
N PRO A 77 12.41 -9.00 12.93
CA PRO A 77 13.41 -9.89 12.34
C PRO A 77 13.09 -11.38 12.55
N GLU A 78 12.30 -11.71 13.57
CA GLU A 78 11.72 -13.03 13.81
C GLU A 78 10.69 -13.49 12.76
N VAL A 79 9.74 -12.64 12.37
CA VAL A 79 8.74 -12.92 11.32
C VAL A 79 9.40 -12.98 9.94
N ALA A 80 10.39 -12.12 9.69
CA ALA A 80 11.18 -12.16 8.46
C ALA A 80 12.05 -13.43 8.36
N ARG A 81 12.56 -13.94 9.49
CA ARG A 81 13.25 -15.24 9.57
C ARG A 81 12.30 -16.42 9.38
N ALA A 82 11.10 -16.39 9.98
CA ALA A 82 10.10 -17.44 9.82
C ALA A 82 9.64 -17.58 8.35
N ALA A 83 9.44 -16.47 7.63
CA ALA A 83 9.09 -16.50 6.22
C ALA A 83 10.20 -17.10 5.33
N ARG A 84 11.48 -16.93 5.70
CA ARG A 84 12.63 -17.54 4.99
C ARG A 84 12.81 -19.03 5.32
N ALA A 85 12.40 -19.48 6.51
CA ALA A 85 12.55 -20.87 6.92
C ALA A 85 11.64 -21.83 6.14
N CYS A 86 10.50 -21.35 5.61
CA CYS A 86 9.56 -22.19 4.87
C CYS A 86 10.03 -22.60 3.46
N CYS A 87 11.14 -22.05 2.96
CA CYS A 87 11.75 -22.48 1.68
C CYS A 87 12.91 -23.49 1.84
N ALA A 88 13.15 -24.00 3.04
CA ALA A 88 14.26 -24.92 3.33
C ALA A 88 13.81 -26.33 3.81
N ALA A 89 12.55 -26.71 3.59
CA ALA A 89 12.04 -28.05 3.87
C ALA A 89 11.64 -28.77 2.58
#